data_AF-A0A3M6TZH4-F1
#
_entry.id   AF-A0A3M6TZH4-F1
#
_cell.length_a   1.000
_cell.length_b   1.000
_cell.length_c   1.000
_cell.angle_alpha   90.00
_cell.angle_beta   90.00
_cell.angle_gamma   90.00
#
_symmetry.space_group_name_H-M   'P 1'
#
loop_
_entity.id
_entity.type
_entity.pdbx_description
1 polymer ?
#
loop_
_entity_poly.entity_id
_entity_poly.type
_entity_poly.pdbx_seq_one_letter_code
_entity_poly.pdbx_strand_id
1 'polypeptide(L)'
;MAATDAPTTIIPGCRGLAGYWVPGSGILVHKSDIQSRVSQGSEHCQIPVLHEVQWGADFQSLITRKLINETHAIFMDLQHVPDSGGTGRKASLIKFSRRYRSVVRACILDLEEKSDANEPLGDLRFKVPPSASQKQLLTLIETVWHLCEILFIETLPGGAVLHYLLEWVQNGHAERYIKEVLQHLQPYNSPSYWPAIYCLVLQGRVNDVRELLAQHPDRQAGKYDAFASMDELLHKMPMYQLYMGQSLAEFTMKWSHWQQECKHCLDNETYAGNEHLQKICQILCGEEQIFDEMIEYCKNWYELLVAKLLYCNPAVKSYDLQYHTQACIDMFGGSGSLRSLDRILLSAFEFDVYAVIKESSEALGNWWFVAHLTDLLHHCGQLDSPPISHSISLREFLLLEYSASLMSHHSLWRVAVDYLLQCPVYGRAHLEEYIEHLPLETDKKAMKVLRLCEDLEMLAQ
;
A
#
# COMPACT_ATOMS: atom_id res chain seq x y z
N MET A 1 -13.72 20.84 8.84
CA MET A 1 -13.65 21.27 7.43
C MET A 1 -12.41 20.63 6.83
N ALA A 2 -12.58 19.45 6.22
CA ALA A 2 -11.48 18.76 5.56
C ALA A 2 -11.12 19.53 4.29
N ALA A 3 -9.95 20.17 4.29
CA ALA A 3 -9.34 20.57 3.04
C ALA A 3 -9.02 19.28 2.30
N THR A 4 -9.79 18.99 1.26
CA THR A 4 -9.33 18.14 0.16
C THR A 4 -8.00 18.73 -0.30
N ASP A 5 -6.89 18.04 -0.03
CA ASP A 5 -5.57 18.32 -0.61
C ASP A 5 -5.64 18.05 -2.13
N ALA A 6 -6.47 18.82 -2.83
CA ALA A 6 -6.46 18.82 -4.27
C ALA A 6 -5.09 19.40 -4.69
N PRO A 7 -4.31 18.68 -5.53
CA PRO A 7 -3.03 19.16 -5.98
C PRO A 7 -3.21 20.51 -6.67
N THR A 8 -2.79 21.58 -6.00
CA THR A 8 -2.98 22.94 -6.49
C THR A 8 -1.74 23.37 -7.25
N THR A 9 -1.83 23.43 -8.58
CA THR A 9 -0.74 23.94 -9.42
C THR A 9 -0.80 25.47 -9.45
N ILE A 10 0.19 26.12 -8.85
CA ILE A 10 0.29 27.59 -8.86
C ILE A 10 0.80 28.03 -10.23
N ILE A 11 -0.05 28.73 -10.99
CA ILE A 11 0.34 29.41 -12.23
C ILE A 11 0.83 30.82 -11.86
N PRO A 12 2.11 31.16 -12.05
CA PRO A 12 2.64 32.45 -11.60
C PRO A 12 1.99 33.64 -12.34
N GLY A 13 1.72 34.73 -11.61
CA GLY A 13 1.53 36.06 -12.20
C GLY A 13 0.19 36.39 -12.87
N CYS A 14 -0.84 35.54 -12.76
CA CYS A 14 -2.09 35.74 -13.51
C CYS A 14 -3.28 36.21 -12.63
N ARG A 15 -3.96 37.30 -13.04
CA ARG A 15 -5.33 37.65 -12.63
C ARG A 15 -6.23 37.45 -13.86
N GLY A 16 -7.19 36.52 -13.78
CA GLY A 16 -8.02 36.10 -14.90
C GLY A 16 -7.32 35.06 -15.79
N LEU A 17 -7.77 33.81 -15.73
CA LEU A 17 -7.21 32.69 -16.48
C LEU A 17 -8.22 32.26 -17.56
N ALA A 18 -7.72 32.04 -18.77
CA ALA A 18 -8.42 31.29 -19.80
C ALA A 18 -7.54 30.09 -20.20
N GLY A 19 -8.17 28.99 -20.56
CA GLY A 19 -7.43 27.79 -20.96
C GLY A 19 -8.16 26.99 -22.01
N TYR A 20 -7.41 26.24 -22.79
CA TYR A 20 -7.93 25.33 -23.81
C TYR A 20 -7.24 23.97 -23.70
N TRP A 21 -8.03 22.91 -23.91
CA TRP A 21 -7.51 21.56 -24.00
C TRP A 21 -6.65 21.41 -25.24
N VAL A 22 -5.51 20.76 -25.09
CA VAL A 22 -4.55 20.49 -26.17
C VAL A 22 -4.53 19.00 -26.45
N PRO A 23 -4.29 18.55 -27.69
CA PRO A 23 -4.05 17.13 -27.97
C PRO A 23 -2.97 16.55 -27.05
N GLY A 24 -3.28 15.42 -26.42
CA GLY A 24 -2.46 14.80 -25.37
C GLY A 24 -2.98 15.10 -23.97
N SER A 25 -2.08 15.03 -22.98
CA SER A 25 -2.39 15.19 -21.56
C SER A 25 -2.05 16.60 -21.05
N GLY A 26 -2.47 17.65 -21.77
CA GLY A 26 -2.17 19.04 -21.45
C GLY A 26 -3.30 20.06 -21.64
N ILE A 27 -3.33 21.08 -20.79
CA ILE A 27 -4.11 22.32 -20.96
C ILE A 27 -3.12 23.46 -21.17
N LEU A 28 -3.36 24.27 -22.20
CA LEU A 28 -2.67 25.53 -22.38
C LEU A 28 -3.47 26.61 -21.68
N VAL A 29 -2.83 27.29 -20.74
CA VAL A 29 -3.40 28.34 -19.92
C VAL A 29 -2.73 29.66 -20.27
N HIS A 30 -3.53 30.69 -20.46
CA HIS A 30 -3.05 32.04 -20.71
C HIS A 30 -3.85 33.06 -19.90
N LYS A 31 -3.30 34.26 -19.79
CA LYS A 31 -4.00 35.38 -19.17
C LYS A 31 -5.19 35.77 -20.04
N SER A 32 -6.36 35.90 -19.43
CA SER A 32 -7.55 36.45 -20.10
C SER A 32 -7.46 37.98 -20.08
N ASP A 33 -7.43 38.61 -21.25
CA ASP A 33 -7.63 40.06 -21.37
C ASP A 33 -9.11 40.38 -21.12
N ILE A 34 -9.49 40.50 -19.85
CA ILE A 34 -10.74 41.21 -19.52
C ILE A 34 -10.44 42.70 -19.72
N GLN A 35 -10.58 43.18 -20.95
CA GLN A 35 -10.57 44.60 -21.23
C GLN A 35 -11.75 45.26 -20.49
N SER A 36 -11.48 45.88 -19.35
CA SER A 36 -12.16 47.11 -19.00
C SER A 36 -11.82 48.12 -20.11
N ARG A 37 -12.77 48.37 -21.01
CA ARG A 37 -12.69 49.44 -22.01
C ARG A 37 -12.63 50.82 -21.34
N VAL A 38 -11.51 51.21 -20.75
CA VAL A 38 -11.23 52.62 -20.43
C VAL A 38 -9.72 52.87 -20.48
N SER A 39 -9.33 53.60 -21.53
CA SER A 39 -8.25 54.59 -21.59
C SER A 39 -6.77 54.18 -21.54
N GLN A 40 -6.18 54.33 -22.73
CA GLN A 40 -4.80 54.69 -23.12
C GLN A 40 -3.73 54.95 -22.04
N GLY A 41 -2.54 54.40 -22.31
CA GLY A 41 -1.27 55.10 -22.10
C GLY A 41 -0.20 54.33 -21.33
N SER A 42 0.53 53.43 -22.00
CA SER A 42 1.98 53.20 -21.86
C SER A 42 2.36 51.87 -22.52
N GLU A 43 3.21 51.93 -23.53
CA GLU A 43 3.73 50.80 -24.29
C GLU A 43 4.71 49.97 -23.45
N HIS A 44 4.22 48.88 -22.87
CA HIS A 44 4.97 47.63 -22.79
C HIS A 44 4.00 46.52 -23.20
N CYS A 45 4.13 46.06 -24.44
CA CYS A 45 3.41 44.89 -24.92
C CYS A 45 3.95 43.68 -24.13
N GLN A 46 3.32 43.36 -23.00
CA GLN A 46 3.61 42.12 -22.30
C GLN A 46 3.13 40.99 -23.21
N ILE A 47 4.08 40.29 -23.82
CA ILE A 47 3.80 39.07 -24.59
C ILE A 47 2.98 38.16 -23.68
N PRO A 48 1.80 37.68 -24.10
CA PRO A 48 1.00 36.78 -23.28
C PRO A 48 1.83 35.52 -23.02
N VAL A 49 2.20 35.31 -21.76
CA VAL A 49 2.92 34.11 -21.35
C VAL A 49 1.94 32.95 -21.40
N LEU A 50 2.21 32.00 -22.29
CA LEU A 50 1.46 30.77 -22.43
C LEU A 50 2.06 29.74 -21.47
N HIS A 51 1.25 29.20 -20.57
CA HIS A 51 1.65 28.15 -19.64
C HIS A 51 1.04 26.83 -20.08
N GLU A 52 1.87 25.82 -20.34
CA GLU A 52 1.40 24.46 -20.55
C GLU A 52 1.35 23.73 -19.22
N VAL A 53 0.17 23.22 -18.87
CA VAL A 53 -0.07 22.39 -17.70
C VAL A 53 -0.35 20.98 -18.17
N GLN A 54 0.56 20.05 -17.91
CA GLN A 54 0.39 18.63 -18.25
C GLN A 54 -0.02 17.80 -17.04
N TRP A 55 -0.99 16.88 -17.20
CA TRP A 55 -1.26 15.82 -16.23
C TRP A 55 -0.54 14.53 -16.62
N GLY A 56 -0.29 13.63 -15.66
CA GLY A 56 0.40 12.37 -15.94
C GLY A 56 1.91 12.49 -16.12
N ALA A 57 2.55 13.52 -15.55
CA ALA A 57 4.01 13.60 -15.44
C ALA A 57 4.61 12.32 -14.80
N ASP A 58 3.83 11.60 -13.98
CA ASP A 58 4.18 10.32 -13.37
C ASP A 58 4.51 9.23 -14.40
N PHE A 59 3.88 9.24 -15.58
CA PHE A 59 4.13 8.26 -16.66
C PHE A 59 5.47 8.48 -17.37
N GLN A 60 6.09 9.65 -17.20
CA GLN A 60 7.41 9.96 -17.75
C GLN A 60 8.53 9.28 -16.95
N SER A 61 8.27 8.87 -15.70
CA SER A 61 9.24 8.16 -14.87
C SER A 61 9.58 6.78 -15.47
N LEU A 62 10.88 6.48 -15.55
CA LEU A 62 11.40 5.16 -15.96
C LEU A 62 10.82 4.03 -15.11
N ILE A 63 10.61 4.27 -13.82
CA ILE A 63 10.09 3.27 -12.88
C ILE A 63 8.61 3.02 -13.12
N THR A 64 7.81 4.06 -13.39
CA THR A 64 6.40 3.90 -13.76
C THR A 64 6.26 3.08 -15.04
N ARG A 65 7.11 3.31 -16.04
CA ARG A 65 7.11 2.51 -17.28
C ARG A 65 7.51 1.06 -17.04
N LYS A 66 8.50 0.81 -16.17
CA LYS A 66 8.87 -0.55 -15.75
C LYS A 66 7.68 -1.26 -15.10
N LEU A 67 7.06 -0.60 -14.12
CA LEU A 67 5.85 -1.09 -13.44
C LEU A 67 4.77 -1.46 -14.45
N ILE A 68 4.39 -0.54 -15.33
CA ILE A 68 3.33 -0.76 -16.33
C ILE A 68 3.64 -1.95 -17.24
N ASN A 69 4.85 -2.02 -17.81
CA ASN A 69 5.19 -3.09 -18.75
C ASN A 69 5.24 -4.47 -18.08
N GLU A 70 5.82 -4.57 -16.88
CA GLU A 70 5.89 -5.85 -16.15
C GLU A 70 4.50 -6.30 -15.66
N THR A 71 3.69 -5.36 -15.17
CA THR A 71 2.34 -5.65 -14.66
C THR A 71 1.32 -5.90 -15.76
N HIS A 72 1.54 -5.34 -16.94
CA HIS A 72 0.76 -5.63 -18.14
C HIS A 72 0.87 -7.11 -18.54
N ALA A 73 2.08 -7.69 -18.51
CA ALA A 73 2.25 -9.12 -18.78
C ALA A 73 1.48 -9.99 -17.76
N ILE A 74 1.51 -9.60 -16.48
CA ILE A 74 0.74 -10.29 -15.43
C ILE A 74 -0.77 -10.20 -15.69
N PHE A 75 -1.25 -9.03 -16.14
CA PHE A 75 -2.66 -8.81 -16.48
C PHE A 75 -3.10 -9.69 -17.64
N MET A 76 -2.32 -9.76 -18.72
CA MET A 76 -2.63 -10.59 -19.89
C MET A 76 -2.65 -12.08 -19.54
N ASP A 77 -1.68 -12.54 -18.74
CA ASP A 77 -1.66 -13.91 -18.22
C ASP A 77 -2.91 -14.22 -17.38
N LEU A 78 -3.40 -13.24 -16.60
CA LEU A 78 -4.58 -13.39 -15.73
C LEU A 78 -5.87 -13.61 -16.53
N GLN A 79 -5.98 -13.00 -17.73
CA GLN A 79 -7.14 -13.18 -18.61
C GLN A 79 -7.29 -14.62 -19.12
N HIS A 80 -6.20 -15.40 -19.08
CA HIS A 80 -6.15 -16.77 -19.58
C HIS A 80 -6.07 -17.81 -18.45
N VAL A 81 -6.41 -17.43 -17.21
CA VAL A 81 -6.38 -18.36 -16.08
C VAL A 81 -7.32 -19.55 -16.33
N PRO A 82 -6.81 -20.80 -16.33
CA PRO A 82 -7.64 -21.96 -16.60
C PRO A 82 -8.60 -22.22 -15.44
N ASP A 83 -9.79 -22.72 -15.78
CA ASP A 83 -10.80 -23.24 -14.86
C ASP A 83 -10.35 -24.57 -14.22
N SER A 84 -9.26 -24.51 -13.46
CA SER A 84 -8.58 -25.66 -12.85
C SER A 84 -9.28 -26.23 -11.59
N GLY A 85 -10.61 -26.07 -11.49
CA GLY A 85 -11.37 -26.36 -10.27
C GLY A 85 -11.12 -25.34 -9.15
N GLY A 86 -11.98 -25.30 -8.13
CA GLY A 86 -12.02 -24.21 -7.14
C GLY A 86 -10.73 -23.97 -6.36
N THR A 87 -10.04 -25.03 -5.91
CA THR A 87 -8.81 -24.92 -5.11
C THR A 87 -7.58 -24.57 -5.96
N GLY A 88 -7.42 -25.18 -7.14
CA GLY A 88 -6.34 -24.90 -8.08
C GLY A 88 -6.41 -23.48 -8.64
N ARG A 89 -7.63 -23.01 -8.95
CA ARG A 89 -7.87 -21.63 -9.39
C ARG A 89 -7.53 -20.62 -8.31
N LYS A 90 -7.97 -20.84 -7.05
CA LYS A 90 -7.64 -19.94 -5.93
C LYS A 90 -6.13 -19.83 -5.69
N ALA A 91 -5.41 -20.96 -5.68
CA ALA A 91 -3.95 -20.96 -5.52
C ALA A 91 -3.25 -20.20 -6.66
N SER A 92 -3.79 -20.28 -7.89
CA SER A 92 -3.28 -19.53 -9.03
C SER A 92 -3.50 -18.02 -8.87
N LEU A 93 -4.68 -17.59 -8.44
CA LEU A 93 -5.01 -16.17 -8.21
C LEU A 93 -4.14 -15.53 -7.13
N ILE A 94 -3.84 -16.26 -6.04
CA ILE A 94 -2.88 -15.81 -5.02
C ILE A 94 -1.49 -15.58 -5.65
N LYS A 95 -1.04 -16.46 -6.56
CA LYS A 95 0.23 -16.26 -7.28
C LYS A 95 0.21 -14.99 -8.13
N PHE A 96 -0.90 -14.67 -8.80
CA PHE A 96 -1.03 -13.41 -9.55
C PHE A 96 -0.91 -12.20 -8.64
N SER A 97 -1.61 -12.19 -7.50
CA SER A 97 -1.51 -11.13 -6.50
C SER A 97 -0.05 -10.91 -6.03
N ARG A 98 0.65 -12.02 -5.69
CA ARG A 98 2.05 -11.98 -5.26
C ARG A 98 3.00 -11.51 -6.38
N ARG A 99 2.72 -11.85 -7.65
CA ARG A 99 3.48 -11.32 -8.80
C ARG A 99 3.34 -9.80 -8.90
N TYR A 100 2.13 -9.26 -8.79
CA TYR A 100 1.91 -7.80 -8.79
C TYR A 100 2.68 -7.12 -7.65
N ARG A 101 2.55 -7.63 -6.42
CA ARG A 101 3.29 -7.10 -5.26
C ARG A 101 4.80 -7.16 -5.46
N SER A 102 5.33 -8.24 -6.04
CA SER A 102 6.76 -8.40 -6.31
C SER A 102 7.29 -7.33 -7.27
N VAL A 103 6.53 -6.99 -8.32
CA VAL A 103 6.91 -5.91 -9.24
C VAL A 103 6.89 -4.56 -8.54
N VAL A 104 5.85 -4.28 -7.73
CA VAL A 104 5.77 -3.03 -6.95
C VAL A 104 6.96 -2.93 -5.98
N ARG A 105 7.28 -4.00 -5.25
CA ARG A 105 8.43 -4.05 -4.33
C ARG A 105 9.74 -3.84 -5.08
N ALA A 106 9.93 -4.47 -6.23
CA ALA A 106 11.13 -4.26 -7.06
C ALA A 106 11.25 -2.79 -7.50
N CYS A 107 10.15 -2.13 -7.85
CA CYS A 107 10.14 -0.70 -8.17
C CYS A 107 10.49 0.19 -6.97
N ILE A 108 10.06 -0.19 -5.75
CA ILE A 108 10.43 0.50 -4.51
C ILE A 108 11.93 0.35 -4.23
N LEU A 109 12.48 -0.86 -4.36
CA LEU A 109 13.91 -1.11 -4.16
C LEU A 109 14.78 -0.37 -5.18
N ASP A 110 14.39 -0.35 -6.46
CA ASP A 110 15.07 0.44 -7.50
C ASP A 110 15.07 1.94 -7.20
N LEU A 111 14.02 2.45 -6.53
CA LEU A 111 13.94 3.84 -6.08
C LEU A 111 14.84 4.12 -4.88
N GLU A 112 14.96 3.16 -3.97
CA GLU A 112 15.85 3.24 -2.80
C GLU A 112 17.31 3.26 -3.23
N GLU A 113 17.74 2.35 -4.08
CA GLU A 113 19.12 2.29 -4.58
C GLU A 113 19.54 3.59 -5.28
N LYS A 114 18.63 4.16 -6.09
CA LYS A 114 18.87 5.46 -6.77
C LYS A 114 18.85 6.65 -5.83
N SER A 115 18.17 6.54 -4.68
CA SER A 115 18.19 7.58 -3.65
C SER A 115 19.52 7.56 -2.91
N ASP A 116 20.00 6.38 -2.53
CA ASP A 116 21.25 6.19 -1.80
C ASP A 116 22.47 6.54 -2.66
N ALA A 117 22.42 6.29 -3.97
CA ALA A 117 23.48 6.64 -4.91
C ALA A 117 23.60 8.16 -5.18
N ASN A 118 22.58 8.95 -4.86
CA ASN A 118 22.49 10.36 -5.22
C ASN A 118 22.65 11.34 -4.04
N GLU A 119 23.04 10.93 -2.84
CA GLU A 119 23.32 11.89 -1.75
C GLU A 119 24.46 12.87 -2.13
N PRO A 120 24.18 14.16 -2.42
CA PRO A 120 25.23 15.15 -2.58
C PRO A 120 25.52 15.77 -1.21
N LEU A 121 26.80 15.97 -0.90
CA LEU A 121 27.23 16.84 0.19
C LEU A 121 26.69 18.27 -0.08
N GLY A 122 25.56 18.62 0.54
CA GLY A 122 25.06 19.99 0.67
C GLY A 122 24.21 20.51 -0.49
N ASP A 123 22.89 20.61 -0.28
CA ASP A 123 22.20 21.90 -0.12
C ASP A 123 20.73 21.65 0.29
N LEU A 124 20.39 21.92 1.56
CA LEU A 124 19.02 21.83 2.06
C LEU A 124 18.22 23.08 1.64
N ARG A 125 17.48 23.01 0.54
CA ARG A 125 16.36 23.94 0.28
C ARG A 125 15.14 23.22 -0.29
N PHE A 126 14.25 22.82 0.62
CA PHE A 126 12.78 22.87 0.46
C PHE A 126 12.17 22.40 -0.88
N LYS A 127 12.52 21.21 -1.37
CA LYS A 127 11.63 20.41 -2.24
C LYS A 127 11.87 18.93 -1.94
N VAL A 128 10.82 18.19 -1.60
CA VAL A 128 10.86 16.72 -1.57
C VAL A 128 11.23 16.28 -3.00
N PRO A 129 12.32 15.52 -3.20
CA PRO A 129 12.68 15.08 -4.54
C PRO A 129 11.54 14.23 -5.12
N PRO A 130 11.22 14.35 -6.42
CA PRO A 130 10.12 13.59 -7.05
C PRO A 130 10.21 12.07 -6.84
N SER A 131 11.41 11.55 -6.63
CA SER A 131 11.67 10.13 -6.29
C SER A 131 11.11 9.73 -4.91
N ALA A 132 11.15 10.63 -3.92
CA ALA A 132 10.66 10.35 -2.57
C ALA A 132 9.12 10.31 -2.52
N SER A 133 8.43 11.18 -3.26
CA SER A 133 6.96 11.11 -3.39
C SER A 133 6.52 9.85 -4.15
N GLN A 134 7.26 9.46 -5.20
CA GLN A 134 6.95 8.23 -5.95
C GLN A 134 7.16 6.97 -5.10
N LYS A 135 8.25 6.90 -4.32
CA LYS A 135 8.50 5.80 -3.37
C LYS A 135 7.36 5.68 -2.37
N GLN A 136 6.97 6.80 -1.75
CA GLN A 136 5.88 6.82 -0.78
C GLN A 136 4.58 6.28 -1.41
N LEU A 137 4.21 6.75 -2.61
CA LEU A 137 3.02 6.25 -3.30
C LEU A 137 3.05 4.74 -3.54
N LEU A 138 4.18 4.20 -4.02
CA LEU A 138 4.31 2.76 -4.24
C LEU A 138 4.27 1.96 -2.93
N THR A 139 4.82 2.46 -1.83
CA THR A 139 4.69 1.84 -0.50
C THR A 139 3.23 1.82 -0.04
N LEU A 140 2.45 2.89 -0.28
CA LEU A 140 1.02 2.93 0.03
C LEU A 140 0.26 1.87 -0.79
N ILE A 141 0.51 1.83 -2.10
CA ILE A 141 -0.03 0.83 -3.03
C ILE A 141 0.26 -0.59 -2.54
N GLU A 142 1.52 -0.90 -2.19
CA GLU A 142 1.90 -2.22 -1.72
C GLU A 142 1.21 -2.58 -0.40
N THR A 143 1.09 -1.61 0.52
CA THR A 143 0.43 -1.79 1.82
C THR A 143 -1.05 -2.14 1.65
N VAL A 144 -1.77 -1.38 0.82
CA VAL A 144 -3.19 -1.64 0.54
C VAL A 144 -3.37 -2.95 -0.22
N TRP A 145 -2.53 -3.20 -1.24
CA TRP A 145 -2.62 -4.43 -2.03
C TRP A 145 -2.41 -5.66 -1.16
N HIS A 146 -1.41 -5.65 -0.27
CA HIS A 146 -1.15 -6.75 0.64
C HIS A 146 -2.33 -6.99 1.58
N LEU A 147 -2.93 -5.93 2.14
CA LEU A 147 -4.13 -6.10 2.98
C LEU A 147 -5.30 -6.70 2.19
N CYS A 148 -5.53 -6.24 0.96
CA CYS A 148 -6.57 -6.79 0.08
C CYS A 148 -6.31 -8.26 -0.28
N GLU A 149 -5.05 -8.64 -0.51
CA GLU A 149 -4.65 -10.03 -0.72
C GLU A 149 -5.04 -10.89 0.50
N ILE A 150 -4.74 -10.42 1.71
CA ILE A 150 -5.04 -11.14 2.95
C ILE A 150 -6.55 -11.29 3.17
N LEU A 151 -7.32 -10.20 2.97
CA LEU A 151 -8.74 -10.16 3.33
C LEU A 151 -9.66 -10.75 2.24
N PHE A 152 -9.35 -10.55 0.96
CA PHE A 152 -10.26 -10.85 -0.15
C PHE A 152 -9.79 -11.99 -1.05
N ILE A 153 -8.48 -12.32 -1.07
CA ILE A 153 -7.91 -13.29 -2.02
C ILE A 153 -7.46 -14.58 -1.29
N GLU A 154 -6.61 -14.44 -0.28
CA GLU A 154 -6.03 -15.53 0.52
C GLU A 154 -6.89 -15.85 1.75
N THR A 155 -8.20 -16.08 1.54
CA THR A 155 -9.10 -16.41 2.65
C THR A 155 -8.80 -17.80 3.21
N LEU A 156 -8.37 -17.87 4.46
CA LEU A 156 -8.03 -19.13 5.13
C LEU A 156 -9.24 -19.82 5.73
N PRO A 157 -9.20 -21.16 5.89
CA PRO A 157 -10.23 -21.91 6.59
C PRO A 157 -10.47 -21.35 7.99
N GLY A 158 -11.75 -21.15 8.34
CA GLY A 158 -12.15 -20.63 9.65
C GLY A 158 -11.93 -19.12 9.85
N GLY A 159 -11.45 -18.40 8.83
CA GLY A 159 -11.27 -16.94 8.87
C GLY A 159 -10.05 -16.47 9.66
N ALA A 160 -9.13 -17.36 10.01
CA ALA A 160 -7.91 -17.01 10.73
C ALA A 160 -7.02 -16.09 9.89
N VAL A 161 -6.60 -14.95 10.46
CA VAL A 161 -5.96 -13.86 9.68
C VAL A 161 -4.72 -13.28 10.35
N LEU A 162 -4.57 -13.45 11.67
CA LEU A 162 -3.56 -12.75 12.46
C LEU A 162 -2.12 -12.94 11.99
N HIS A 163 -1.71 -14.16 11.61
CA HIS A 163 -0.34 -14.40 11.15
C HIS A 163 0.01 -13.63 9.87
N TYR A 164 -0.95 -13.46 8.96
CA TYR A 164 -0.75 -12.61 7.79
C TYR A 164 -0.78 -11.13 8.14
N LEU A 165 -1.59 -10.71 9.12
CA LEU A 165 -1.54 -9.33 9.60
C LEU A 165 -0.20 -8.99 10.27
N LEU A 166 0.39 -9.94 11.01
CA LEU A 166 1.74 -9.79 11.58
C LEU A 166 2.78 -9.60 10.47
N GLU A 167 2.72 -10.40 9.41
CA GLU A 167 3.59 -10.22 8.22
C GLU A 167 3.32 -8.88 7.52
N TRP A 168 2.07 -8.44 7.47
CA TRP A 168 1.68 -7.18 6.83
C TRP A 168 2.20 -5.94 7.56
N VAL A 169 2.17 -5.92 8.90
CA VAL A 169 2.64 -4.78 9.70
C VAL A 169 4.13 -4.80 9.99
N GLN A 170 4.86 -5.87 9.61
CA GLN A 170 6.32 -5.89 9.64
C GLN A 170 6.86 -4.88 8.62
N ASN A 171 6.89 -3.63 9.05
CA ASN A 171 7.38 -2.50 8.31
C ASN A 171 8.67 -1.98 8.95
N GLY A 172 9.45 -1.25 8.14
CA GLY A 172 10.81 -0.79 8.43
C GLY A 172 11.03 0.02 9.71
N HIS A 173 10.02 0.23 10.55
CA HIS A 173 10.14 1.02 11.78
C HIS A 173 11.02 0.32 12.82
N ALA A 174 10.77 -0.97 13.08
CA ALA A 174 11.63 -1.77 13.95
C ALA A 174 13.06 -1.87 13.40
N GLU A 175 13.19 -2.02 12.08
CA GLU A 175 14.48 -2.11 11.38
C GLU A 175 15.33 -0.86 11.58
N ARG A 176 14.73 0.32 11.75
CA ARG A 176 15.49 1.54 12.07
C ARG A 176 16.20 1.40 13.41
N TYR A 177 15.48 1.04 14.46
CA TYR A 177 16.07 0.86 15.79
C TYR A 177 17.09 -0.28 15.78
N ILE A 178 16.77 -1.39 15.11
CA ILE A 178 17.69 -2.53 14.98
C ILE A 178 18.99 -2.11 14.28
N LYS A 179 18.92 -1.35 13.19
CA LYS A 179 20.12 -0.84 12.50
C LYS A 179 20.96 0.04 13.43
N GLU A 180 20.34 0.93 14.19
CA GLU A 180 21.03 1.79 15.16
C GLU A 180 21.67 0.96 16.29
N VAL A 181 21.00 -0.09 16.77
CA VAL A 181 21.52 -1.00 17.80
C VAL A 181 22.72 -1.79 17.29
N LEU A 182 22.65 -2.33 16.07
CA LEU A 182 23.71 -3.14 15.46
C LEU A 182 24.97 -2.33 15.09
N GLN A 183 24.90 -1.00 15.05
CA GLN A 183 26.07 -0.13 14.87
C GLN A 183 26.95 -0.05 16.12
N HIS A 184 26.43 -0.43 17.29
CA HIS A 184 27.21 -0.45 18.52
C HIS A 184 27.93 -1.79 18.70
N LEU A 185 29.18 -1.74 19.18
CA LEU A 185 29.97 -2.95 19.50
C LEU A 185 29.27 -3.85 20.54
N GLN A 186 28.47 -3.24 21.41
CA GLN A 186 27.67 -3.91 22.42
C GLN A 186 26.23 -3.37 22.29
N PRO A 187 25.27 -4.19 21.79
CA PRO A 187 23.92 -3.75 21.47
C PRO A 187 23.20 -3.00 22.60
N TYR A 188 23.38 -3.46 23.85
CA TYR A 188 22.74 -2.91 25.04
C TYR A 188 23.19 -1.48 25.41
N ASN A 189 24.30 -0.99 24.83
CA ASN A 189 24.75 0.39 25.05
C ASN A 189 24.01 1.40 24.15
N SER A 190 23.25 0.93 23.16
CA SER A 190 22.48 1.81 22.27
C SER A 190 21.25 2.35 23.01
N PRO A 191 20.93 3.66 22.91
CA PRO A 191 19.67 4.19 23.44
C PRO A 191 18.45 3.57 22.75
N SER A 192 18.64 3.01 21.55
CA SER A 192 17.62 2.36 20.74
C SER A 192 17.42 0.88 21.10
N TYR A 193 18.15 0.34 22.09
CA TYR A 193 18.08 -1.08 22.47
C TYR A 193 16.68 -1.51 22.95
N TRP A 194 16.15 -0.84 23.98
CA TRP A 194 14.81 -1.14 24.49
C TRP A 194 13.69 -0.76 23.51
N PRO A 195 13.73 0.41 22.82
CA PRO A 195 12.80 0.70 21.73
C PRO A 195 12.76 -0.39 20.65
N ALA A 196 13.92 -0.93 20.24
CA ALA A 196 13.98 -2.04 19.29
C ALA A 196 13.28 -3.29 19.84
N ILE A 197 13.53 -3.64 21.10
CA ILE A 197 12.91 -4.79 21.75
C ILE A 197 11.39 -4.62 21.83
N TYR A 198 10.88 -3.46 22.25
CA TYR A 198 9.44 -3.21 22.31
C TYR A 198 8.80 -3.32 20.93
N CYS A 199 9.38 -2.71 19.89
CA CYS A 199 8.90 -2.86 18.52
C CYS A 199 8.84 -4.33 18.09
N LEU A 200 9.90 -5.09 18.36
CA LEU A 200 9.99 -6.52 18.02
C LEU A 200 8.95 -7.37 18.77
N VAL A 201 8.70 -7.09 20.05
CA VAL A 201 7.65 -7.73 20.83
C VAL A 201 6.29 -7.41 20.23
N LEU A 202 5.97 -6.14 19.99
CA LEU A 202 4.68 -5.72 19.40
C LEU A 202 4.43 -6.34 18.01
N GLN A 203 5.48 -6.60 17.24
CA GLN A 203 5.43 -7.28 15.94
C GLN A 203 5.40 -8.82 16.02
N GLY A 204 5.48 -9.39 17.23
CA GLY A 204 5.52 -10.85 17.44
C GLY A 204 6.84 -11.53 17.02
N ARG A 205 7.92 -10.76 16.82
CA ARG A 205 9.25 -11.25 16.40
C ARG A 205 10.07 -11.75 17.60
N VAL A 206 9.52 -12.74 18.31
CA VAL A 206 10.08 -13.22 19.58
C VAL A 206 11.49 -13.77 19.49
N ASN A 207 11.88 -14.34 18.34
CA ASN A 207 13.25 -14.87 18.18
C ASN A 207 14.29 -13.74 18.22
N ASP A 208 14.04 -12.62 17.55
CA ASP A 208 14.94 -11.47 17.55
C ASP A 208 15.02 -10.82 18.93
N VAL A 209 13.89 -10.77 19.66
CA VAL A 209 13.87 -10.31 21.06
C VAL A 209 14.77 -11.18 21.93
N ARG A 210 14.64 -12.51 21.80
CA ARG A 210 15.46 -13.46 22.57
C ARG A 210 16.95 -13.31 22.26
N GLU A 211 17.32 -13.12 21.01
CA GLU A 211 18.71 -12.88 20.59
C GLU A 211 19.28 -11.59 21.19
N LEU A 212 18.50 -10.50 21.23
CA LEU A 212 18.92 -9.24 21.84
C LEU A 212 19.04 -9.35 23.37
N LEU A 213 18.06 -9.97 24.04
CA LEU A 213 18.06 -10.15 25.49
C LEU A 213 19.16 -11.12 25.95
N ALA A 214 19.52 -12.11 25.13
CA ALA A 214 20.63 -13.03 25.41
C ALA A 214 21.99 -12.32 25.55
N GLN A 215 22.13 -11.14 24.93
CA GLN A 215 23.37 -10.34 24.94
C GLN A 215 23.40 -9.28 26.05
N HIS A 216 22.35 -9.18 26.89
CA HIS A 216 22.29 -8.18 27.94
C HIS A 216 23.28 -8.51 29.09
N PRO A 217 24.02 -7.53 29.65
CA PRO A 217 25.06 -7.77 30.65
C PRO A 217 24.53 -8.35 31.96
N ASP A 218 23.28 -8.04 32.32
CA ASP A 218 22.65 -8.55 33.53
C ASP A 218 22.25 -10.03 33.44
N ARG A 219 22.29 -10.63 32.23
CA ARG A 219 22.00 -12.05 32.04
C ARG A 219 23.17 -12.89 32.53
N GLN A 220 22.93 -13.71 33.55
CA GLN A 220 23.92 -14.58 34.17
C GLN A 220 23.97 -15.94 33.48
N ALA A 221 25.05 -16.23 32.76
CA ALA A 221 25.24 -17.53 32.14
C ALA A 221 25.23 -18.67 33.19
N GLY A 222 24.35 -19.66 32.99
CA GLY A 222 24.25 -20.85 33.85
C GLY A 222 23.42 -20.70 35.12
N LYS A 223 22.76 -19.56 35.34
CA LYS A 223 21.77 -19.37 36.41
C LYS A 223 20.40 -19.04 35.83
N TYR A 224 19.35 -19.47 36.52
CA TYR A 224 17.99 -19.11 36.17
C TYR A 224 17.66 -17.75 36.82
N ASP A 225 17.88 -16.68 36.08
CA ASP A 225 17.57 -15.30 36.46
C ASP A 225 16.32 -14.78 35.74
N ALA A 226 15.99 -13.50 35.93
CA ALA A 226 14.85 -12.86 35.29
C ALA A 226 14.94 -12.90 33.74
N PHE A 227 16.14 -12.78 33.16
CA PHE A 227 16.33 -12.84 31.72
C PHE A 227 16.15 -14.26 31.16
N ALA A 228 16.61 -15.29 31.89
CA ALA A 228 16.37 -16.69 31.55
C ALA A 228 14.87 -17.03 31.63
N SER A 229 14.18 -16.52 32.66
CA SER A 229 12.73 -16.67 32.81
C SER A 229 11.96 -16.04 31.64
N MET A 230 12.31 -14.79 31.27
CA MET A 230 11.70 -14.12 30.12
C MET A 230 11.98 -14.86 28.79
N ASP A 231 13.21 -15.33 28.60
CA ASP A 231 13.59 -16.13 27.42
C ASP A 231 12.77 -17.43 27.32
N GLU A 232 12.49 -18.09 28.44
CA GLU A 232 11.61 -19.26 28.49
C GLU A 232 10.17 -18.92 28.09
N LEU A 233 9.59 -17.84 28.62
CA LEU A 233 8.25 -17.38 28.23
C LEU A 233 8.15 -17.07 26.75
N LEU A 234 9.12 -16.31 26.20
CA LEU A 234 9.16 -15.95 24.79
C LEU A 234 9.35 -17.20 23.89
N HIS A 235 10.16 -18.16 24.32
CA HIS A 235 10.37 -19.40 23.58
C HIS A 235 9.11 -20.27 23.52
N LYS A 236 8.33 -20.30 24.61
CA LYS A 236 7.09 -21.07 24.72
C LYS A 236 5.89 -20.41 24.05
N MET A 237 6.02 -19.17 23.56
CA MET A 237 4.90 -18.45 22.94
C MET A 237 4.27 -19.29 21.81
N PRO A 238 2.98 -19.66 21.93
CA PRO A 238 2.35 -20.52 20.93
C PRO A 238 2.20 -19.81 19.59
N MET A 239 2.60 -20.48 18.51
CA MET A 239 2.36 -20.03 17.14
C MET A 239 1.24 -20.87 16.52
N TYR A 240 0.32 -20.24 15.78
CA TYR A 240 -0.77 -20.97 15.16
C TYR A 240 -0.29 -21.80 13.97
N GLN A 241 -0.40 -23.13 14.08
CA GLN A 241 0.11 -24.07 13.08
C GLN A 241 -1.02 -24.57 12.15
N LEU A 242 -1.62 -23.65 11.38
CA LEU A 242 -2.75 -23.98 10.49
C LEU A 242 -2.43 -25.14 9.53
N TYR A 243 -1.26 -25.12 8.90
CA TYR A 243 -0.84 -26.14 7.93
C TYR A 243 -0.53 -27.50 8.54
N MET A 244 -0.37 -27.57 9.87
CA MET A 244 -0.19 -28.82 10.61
C MET A 244 -1.52 -29.42 11.10
N GLY A 245 -2.65 -28.83 10.72
CA GLY A 245 -3.98 -29.31 11.10
C GLY A 245 -4.38 -28.96 12.53
N GLN A 246 -3.67 -28.03 13.18
CA GLN A 246 -4.04 -27.55 14.52
C GLN A 246 -5.40 -26.84 14.46
N SER A 247 -6.33 -27.26 15.32
CA SER A 247 -7.62 -26.57 15.43
C SER A 247 -7.46 -25.23 16.15
N LEU A 248 -8.32 -24.26 15.80
CA LEU A 248 -8.32 -22.95 16.48
C LEU A 248 -8.54 -23.10 17.99
N ALA A 249 -9.42 -24.03 18.42
CA ALA A 249 -9.68 -24.29 19.83
C ALA A 249 -8.45 -24.82 20.58
N GLU A 250 -7.69 -25.75 19.97
CA GLU A 250 -6.44 -26.26 20.55
C GLU A 250 -5.40 -25.14 20.67
N PHE A 251 -5.28 -24.30 19.65
CA PHE A 251 -4.40 -23.13 19.69
C PHE A 251 -4.80 -22.15 20.81
N THR A 252 -6.08 -21.78 20.90
CA THR A 252 -6.58 -20.90 21.95
C THR A 252 -6.32 -21.48 23.34
N MET A 253 -6.48 -22.79 23.54
CA MET A 253 -6.17 -23.44 24.81
C MET A 253 -4.68 -23.31 25.18
N LYS A 254 -3.78 -23.60 24.24
CA LYS A 254 -2.32 -23.44 24.46
C LYS A 254 -1.96 -21.97 24.75
N TRP A 255 -2.56 -21.04 24.01
CA TRP A 255 -2.36 -19.61 24.20
C TRP A 255 -2.81 -19.15 25.59
N SER A 256 -4.02 -19.50 26.01
CA SER A 256 -4.54 -19.14 27.33
C SER A 256 -3.69 -19.71 28.46
N HIS A 257 -3.21 -20.96 28.32
CA HIS A 257 -2.30 -21.56 29.30
C HIS A 257 -0.97 -20.79 29.38
N TRP A 258 -0.34 -20.53 28.24
CA TRP A 258 0.90 -19.74 28.18
C TRP A 258 0.72 -18.34 28.76
N GLN A 259 -0.36 -17.65 28.41
CA GLN A 259 -0.64 -16.31 28.92
C GLN A 259 -0.90 -16.32 30.44
N GLN A 260 -1.45 -17.41 30.99
CA GLN A 260 -1.57 -17.60 32.43
C GLN A 260 -0.21 -17.78 33.12
N GLU A 261 0.76 -18.45 32.47
CA GLU A 261 2.15 -18.51 32.96
C GLU A 261 2.77 -17.10 33.03
N CYS A 262 2.59 -16.28 31.98
CA CYS A 262 3.05 -14.89 31.97
C CYS A 262 2.45 -14.09 33.15
N LYS A 263 1.12 -14.21 33.37
CA LYS A 263 0.42 -13.54 34.48
C LYS A 263 0.94 -13.98 35.83
N HIS A 264 1.17 -15.28 36.02
CA HIS A 264 1.76 -15.80 37.24
C HIS A 264 3.18 -15.25 37.51
N CYS A 265 3.97 -14.99 36.47
CA CYS A 265 5.28 -14.34 36.64
C CYS A 265 5.15 -12.88 37.13
N LEU A 266 4.15 -12.13 36.65
CA LEU A 266 3.85 -10.79 37.14
C LEU A 266 3.33 -10.80 38.58
N ASP A 267 2.39 -11.68 38.90
CA ASP A 267 1.80 -11.81 40.24
C ASP A 267 2.85 -12.14 41.32
N ASN A 268 3.88 -12.91 40.94
CA ASN A 268 5.00 -13.24 41.83
C ASN A 268 6.11 -12.18 41.85
N GLU A 269 5.90 -11.02 41.21
CA GLU A 269 6.87 -9.92 41.13
C GLU A 269 8.23 -10.35 40.57
N THR A 270 8.25 -11.37 39.68
CA THR A 270 9.48 -11.99 39.14
C THR A 270 10.39 -10.96 38.47
N TYR A 271 9.79 -9.90 37.89
CA TYR A 271 10.47 -8.86 37.14
C TYR A 271 10.54 -7.50 37.86
N ALA A 272 10.14 -7.40 39.13
CA ALA A 272 10.07 -6.11 39.85
C ALA A 272 11.42 -5.36 39.93
N GLY A 273 12.55 -6.08 39.80
CA GLY A 273 13.89 -5.48 39.73
C GLY A 273 14.28 -4.93 38.36
N ASN A 274 13.47 -5.12 37.31
CA ASN A 274 13.76 -4.67 35.94
C ASN A 274 12.47 -4.19 35.25
N GLU A 275 12.30 -2.87 35.19
CA GLU A 275 11.13 -2.21 34.59
C GLU A 275 10.88 -2.67 33.14
N HIS A 276 11.94 -2.84 32.34
CA HIS A 276 11.80 -3.23 30.93
C HIS A 276 11.28 -4.67 30.77
N LEU A 277 11.79 -5.63 31.55
CA LEU A 277 11.27 -6.99 31.56
C LEU A 277 9.84 -7.05 32.09
N GLN A 278 9.52 -6.21 33.07
CA GLN A 278 8.16 -6.08 33.59
C GLN A 278 7.21 -5.59 32.49
N LYS A 279 7.55 -4.52 31.77
CA LYS A 279 6.76 -4.02 30.62
C LYS A 279 6.58 -5.08 29.54
N ILE A 280 7.64 -5.80 29.18
CA ILE A 280 7.54 -6.91 28.20
C ILE A 280 6.53 -7.94 28.71
N CYS A 281 6.62 -8.36 29.98
CA CYS A 281 5.69 -9.36 30.52
C CYS A 281 4.24 -8.86 30.55
N GLN A 282 4.00 -7.57 30.85
CA GLN A 282 2.67 -6.95 30.79
C GLN A 282 2.08 -7.00 29.37
N ILE A 283 2.91 -6.75 28.35
CA ILE A 283 2.50 -6.93 26.94
C ILE A 283 2.13 -8.40 26.67
N LEU A 284 2.98 -9.35 27.07
CA LEU A 284 2.70 -10.79 26.88
C LEU A 284 1.39 -11.24 27.58
N CYS A 285 1.08 -10.63 28.73
CA CYS A 285 -0.16 -10.87 29.47
C CYS A 285 -1.41 -10.29 28.80
N GLY A 286 -1.25 -9.39 27.83
CA GLY A 286 -2.34 -8.66 27.18
C GLY A 286 -3.01 -7.64 28.09
N GLU A 287 -2.27 -7.02 29.01
CA GLU A 287 -2.80 -5.93 29.85
C GLU A 287 -3.14 -4.72 28.96
N GLU A 288 -4.40 -4.26 28.94
CA GLU A 288 -4.79 -3.19 28.02
C GLU A 288 -4.07 -1.87 28.29
N GLN A 289 -3.74 -1.58 29.55
CA GLN A 289 -3.13 -0.31 29.96
C GLN A 289 -1.71 -0.12 29.41
N ILE A 290 -0.95 -1.20 29.20
CA ILE A 290 0.44 -1.09 28.71
C ILE A 290 0.49 -0.51 27.29
N PHE A 291 -0.58 -0.70 26.50
CA PHE A 291 -0.65 -0.23 25.13
C PHE A 291 -0.75 1.30 25.03
N ASP A 292 -1.20 1.98 26.10
CA ASP A 292 -1.17 3.44 26.18
C ASP A 292 0.27 3.97 26.26
N GLU A 293 1.16 3.24 26.91
CA GLU A 293 2.61 3.54 26.92
C GLU A 293 3.28 3.10 25.62
N MET A 294 2.89 1.94 25.07
CA MET A 294 3.55 1.36 23.91
C MET A 294 3.19 2.04 22.58
N ILE A 295 2.20 2.93 22.57
CA ILE A 295 1.80 3.68 21.36
C ILE A 295 2.98 4.43 20.71
N GLU A 296 3.95 4.89 21.49
CA GLU A 296 5.12 5.62 20.98
C GLU A 296 6.02 4.76 20.07
N TYR A 297 5.94 3.43 20.20
CA TYR A 297 6.68 2.45 19.39
C TYR A 297 5.87 1.94 18.19
N CYS A 298 4.64 2.43 18.01
CA CYS A 298 3.81 2.17 16.85
C CYS A 298 3.72 3.44 16.00
N LYS A 299 4.11 3.36 14.73
CA LYS A 299 4.04 4.50 13.82
C LYS A 299 2.59 4.83 13.43
N ASN A 300 1.75 3.80 13.35
CA ASN A 300 0.39 3.86 12.83
C ASN A 300 -0.59 3.06 13.69
N TRP A 301 -1.88 3.43 13.68
CA TRP A 301 -2.93 2.77 14.46
C TRP A 301 -3.11 1.28 14.12
N TYR A 302 -2.85 0.88 12.89
CA TYR A 302 -2.98 -0.52 12.46
C TYR A 302 -1.82 -1.40 12.95
N GLU A 303 -0.65 -0.85 13.26
CA GLU A 303 0.43 -1.59 13.93
C GLU A 303 0.03 -1.93 15.36
N LEU A 304 -0.52 -0.92 16.06
CA LEU A 304 -1.08 -1.10 17.40
C LEU A 304 -2.24 -2.10 17.39
N LEU A 305 -3.14 -2.01 16.41
CA LEU A 305 -4.23 -2.97 16.23
C LEU A 305 -3.70 -4.40 16.18
N VAL A 306 -2.72 -4.68 15.31
CA VAL A 306 -2.18 -6.03 15.17
C VAL A 306 -1.46 -6.50 16.43
N ALA A 307 -0.74 -5.63 17.12
CA ALA A 307 -0.13 -5.95 18.41
C ALA A 307 -1.18 -6.29 19.48
N LYS A 308 -2.27 -5.51 19.58
CA LYS A 308 -3.39 -5.80 20.49
C LYS A 308 -4.10 -7.09 20.11
N LEU A 309 -4.30 -7.37 18.83
CA LEU A 309 -4.87 -8.64 18.38
C LEU A 309 -3.98 -9.81 18.77
N LEU A 310 -2.66 -9.70 18.61
CA LEU A 310 -1.71 -10.74 19.00
C LEU A 310 -1.85 -11.10 20.48
N TYR A 311 -1.83 -10.12 21.37
CA TYR A 311 -1.77 -10.38 22.81
C TYR A 311 -3.15 -10.50 23.49
N CYS A 312 -4.19 -9.85 22.95
CA CYS A 312 -5.51 -9.82 23.58
C CYS A 312 -6.53 -10.73 22.87
N ASN A 313 -6.42 -10.96 21.54
CA ASN A 313 -7.38 -11.77 20.79
C ASN A 313 -6.71 -12.56 19.63
N PRO A 314 -5.85 -13.55 19.94
CA PRO A 314 -5.04 -14.25 18.95
C PRO A 314 -5.84 -15.13 17.97
N ALA A 315 -7.09 -15.43 18.32
CA ALA A 315 -8.01 -16.24 17.52
C ALA A 315 -9.00 -15.39 16.69
N VAL A 316 -8.72 -14.07 16.56
CA VAL A 316 -9.54 -13.14 15.79
C VAL A 316 -9.75 -13.64 14.36
N LYS A 317 -10.97 -13.45 13.87
CA LYS A 317 -11.35 -13.79 12.50
C LYS A 317 -11.41 -12.54 11.66
N SER A 318 -11.20 -12.72 10.36
CA SER A 318 -11.14 -11.64 9.39
C SER A 318 -12.37 -10.70 9.48
N TYR A 319 -13.58 -11.25 9.54
CA TYR A 319 -14.83 -10.48 9.61
C TYR A 319 -15.08 -9.77 10.96
N ASP A 320 -14.32 -10.09 12.01
CA ASP A 320 -14.43 -9.45 13.32
C ASP A 320 -13.44 -8.28 13.49
N LEU A 321 -12.53 -8.05 12.52
CA LEU A 321 -11.47 -7.04 12.61
C LEU A 321 -12.01 -5.62 12.82
N GLN A 322 -13.11 -5.26 12.16
CA GLN A 322 -13.76 -3.95 12.28
C GLN A 322 -14.12 -3.58 13.74
N TYR A 323 -14.41 -4.57 14.60
CA TYR A 323 -14.76 -4.31 16.01
C TYR A 323 -13.57 -3.86 16.85
N HIS A 324 -12.35 -3.99 16.33
CA HIS A 324 -11.10 -3.69 17.03
C HIS A 324 -10.43 -2.39 16.56
N THR A 325 -10.87 -1.81 15.43
CA THR A 325 -10.20 -0.65 14.80
C THR A 325 -10.40 0.64 15.61
N GLN A 326 -11.63 0.93 16.06
CA GLN A 326 -11.99 2.22 16.65
C GLN A 326 -11.15 2.58 17.87
N ALA A 327 -10.96 1.64 18.80
CA ALA A 327 -10.15 1.87 20.00
C ALA A 327 -8.70 2.25 19.65
N CYS A 328 -8.13 1.66 18.60
CA CYS A 328 -6.78 2.00 18.14
C CYS A 328 -6.76 3.37 17.44
N ILE A 329 -7.78 3.69 16.65
CA ILE A 329 -7.90 4.99 15.98
C ILE A 329 -8.02 6.13 16.99
N ASP A 330 -8.81 5.94 18.05
CA ASP A 330 -8.99 6.93 19.12
C ASP A 330 -7.67 7.28 19.81
N MET A 331 -6.82 6.28 20.05
CA MET A 331 -5.47 6.48 20.58
C MET A 331 -4.56 7.30 19.65
N PHE A 332 -4.80 7.26 18.33
CA PHE A 332 -4.05 8.01 17.31
C PHE A 332 -4.74 9.34 16.93
N GLY A 333 -5.53 9.93 17.83
CA GLY A 333 -6.17 11.23 17.63
C GLY A 333 -7.58 11.17 17.02
N GLY A 334 -8.18 9.97 16.97
CA GLY A 334 -9.56 9.75 16.54
C GLY A 334 -9.80 9.93 15.04
N SER A 335 -11.06 9.83 14.62
CA SER A 335 -11.45 9.88 13.20
C SER A 335 -11.03 11.18 12.48
N GLY A 336 -10.74 12.25 13.22
CA GLY A 336 -10.27 13.53 12.67
C GLY A 336 -8.83 13.52 12.16
N SER A 337 -7.98 12.58 12.59
CA SER A 337 -6.58 12.47 12.17
C SER A 337 -6.36 11.54 10.98
N LEU A 338 -7.41 10.80 10.57
CA LEU A 338 -7.35 9.79 9.51
C LEU A 338 -7.05 10.41 8.14
N ARG A 339 -5.99 9.92 7.50
CA ARG A 339 -5.56 10.30 6.15
C ARG A 339 -6.23 9.42 5.11
N SER A 340 -5.99 9.71 3.83
CA SER A 340 -6.58 8.96 2.71
C SER A 340 -6.23 7.47 2.75
N LEU A 341 -5.00 7.10 3.14
CA LEU A 341 -4.63 5.69 3.33
C LEU A 341 -5.50 5.03 4.41
N ASP A 342 -5.67 5.69 5.55
CA ASP A 342 -6.37 5.11 6.70
C ASP A 342 -7.83 4.79 6.36
N ARG A 343 -8.47 5.63 5.55
CA ARG A 343 -9.83 5.39 5.04
C ARG A 343 -9.89 4.11 4.20
N ILE A 344 -8.95 3.96 3.25
CA ILE A 344 -8.87 2.75 2.41
C ILE A 344 -8.68 1.50 3.26
N LEU A 345 -7.78 1.56 4.26
CA LEU A 345 -7.54 0.43 5.16
C LEU A 345 -8.79 0.11 6.00
N LEU A 346 -9.48 1.14 6.50
CA LEU A 346 -10.71 0.97 7.27
C LEU A 346 -11.81 0.32 6.42
N SER A 347 -12.03 0.81 5.20
CA SER A 347 -12.94 0.20 4.22
C SER A 347 -12.61 -1.28 3.97
N ALA A 348 -11.32 -1.62 3.92
CA ALA A 348 -10.88 -3.01 3.78
C ALA A 348 -11.21 -3.85 5.03
N PHE A 349 -10.95 -3.34 6.24
CA PHE A 349 -11.31 -4.00 7.51
C PHE A 349 -12.83 -4.16 7.71
N GLU A 350 -13.63 -3.28 7.12
CA GLU A 350 -15.10 -3.34 7.09
C GLU A 350 -15.64 -4.24 5.96
N PHE A 351 -14.76 -4.86 5.16
CA PHE A 351 -15.10 -5.69 4.01
C PHE A 351 -15.90 -4.96 2.91
N ASP A 352 -15.81 -3.63 2.82
CA ASP A 352 -16.42 -2.87 1.73
C ASP A 352 -15.43 -2.70 0.57
N VAL A 353 -15.40 -3.70 -0.31
CA VAL A 353 -14.54 -3.71 -1.51
C VAL A 353 -14.81 -2.52 -2.44
N TYR A 354 -16.05 -2.06 -2.54
CA TYR A 354 -16.41 -0.94 -3.40
C TYR A 354 -15.88 0.38 -2.83
N ALA A 355 -15.97 0.57 -1.52
CA ALA A 355 -15.34 1.71 -0.84
C ALA A 355 -13.81 1.69 -1.00
N VAL A 356 -13.16 0.53 -0.84
CA VAL A 356 -11.71 0.38 -1.09
C VAL A 356 -11.34 0.87 -2.49
N ILE A 357 -12.07 0.42 -3.53
CA ILE A 357 -11.81 0.81 -4.93
C ILE A 357 -12.02 2.32 -5.11
N LYS A 358 -13.14 2.86 -4.61
CA LYS A 358 -13.47 4.29 -4.74
C LYS A 358 -12.41 5.16 -4.06
N GLU A 359 -12.12 4.91 -2.79
CA GLU A 359 -11.17 5.71 -2.01
C GLU A 359 -9.75 5.60 -2.57
N SER A 360 -9.37 4.42 -3.08
CA SER A 360 -8.09 4.24 -3.75
C SER A 360 -7.99 5.05 -5.06
N SER A 361 -9.09 5.16 -5.82
CA SER A 361 -9.11 5.95 -7.06
C SER A 361 -8.88 7.45 -6.79
N GLU A 362 -9.37 7.93 -5.65
CA GLU A 362 -9.20 9.33 -5.24
C GLU A 362 -7.80 9.58 -4.63
N ALA A 363 -7.25 8.61 -3.90
CA ALA A 363 -6.04 8.81 -3.09
C ALA A 363 -4.72 8.44 -3.79
N LEU A 364 -4.73 7.44 -4.67
CA LEU A 364 -3.49 6.88 -5.26
C LEU A 364 -3.14 7.48 -6.62
N GLY A 365 -3.93 8.44 -7.10
CA GLY A 365 -3.63 9.36 -8.20
C GLY A 365 -3.68 8.77 -9.61
N ASN A 366 -3.32 7.50 -9.81
CA ASN A 366 -3.41 6.83 -11.10
C ASN A 366 -4.45 5.70 -11.11
N TRP A 367 -4.99 5.43 -12.29
CA TRP A 367 -5.97 4.36 -12.49
C TRP A 367 -5.36 2.95 -12.45
N TRP A 368 -4.02 2.82 -12.42
CA TRP A 368 -3.33 1.52 -12.46
C TRP A 368 -3.76 0.63 -11.29
N PHE A 369 -3.73 1.17 -10.06
CA PHE A 369 -4.02 0.36 -8.87
C PHE A 369 -5.44 -0.20 -8.93
N VAL A 370 -6.42 0.66 -9.16
CA VAL A 370 -7.84 0.27 -9.17
C VAL A 370 -8.17 -0.61 -10.36
N ALA A 371 -7.63 -0.36 -11.56
CA ALA A 371 -7.87 -1.21 -12.72
C ALA A 371 -7.37 -2.66 -12.50
N HIS A 372 -6.14 -2.81 -11.99
CA HIS A 372 -5.55 -4.13 -11.77
C HIS A 372 -6.12 -4.85 -10.56
N LEU A 373 -6.35 -4.15 -9.44
CA LEU A 373 -6.95 -4.76 -8.25
C LEU A 373 -8.39 -5.20 -8.54
N THR A 374 -9.20 -4.35 -9.17
CA THR A 374 -10.58 -4.70 -9.54
C THR A 374 -10.62 -5.87 -10.52
N ASP A 375 -9.72 -5.92 -11.51
CA ASP A 375 -9.62 -7.06 -12.42
C ASP A 375 -9.33 -8.37 -11.66
N LEU A 376 -8.34 -8.36 -10.77
CA LEU A 376 -8.00 -9.53 -9.97
C LEU A 376 -9.15 -9.95 -9.04
N LEU A 377 -9.82 -9.00 -8.39
CA LEU A 377 -10.98 -9.25 -7.53
C LEU A 377 -12.18 -9.80 -8.33
N HIS A 378 -12.37 -9.36 -9.57
CA HIS A 378 -13.34 -9.94 -10.49
C HIS A 378 -13.04 -11.43 -10.75
N HIS A 379 -11.79 -11.77 -11.06
CA HIS A 379 -11.38 -13.16 -11.27
C HIS A 379 -11.50 -14.04 -10.00
N CYS A 380 -11.36 -13.43 -8.82
CA CYS A 380 -11.61 -14.03 -7.50
C CYS A 380 -13.09 -14.16 -7.13
N GLY A 381 -14.01 -13.61 -7.94
CA GLY A 381 -15.45 -13.61 -7.65
C GLY A 381 -15.85 -12.76 -6.44
N GLN A 382 -15.05 -11.74 -6.10
CA GLN A 382 -15.30 -10.83 -4.98
C GLN A 382 -16.17 -9.63 -5.36
N LEU A 383 -16.43 -9.44 -6.65
CA LEU A 383 -17.27 -8.38 -7.17
C LEU A 383 -18.58 -8.99 -7.64
N ASP A 384 -19.68 -8.62 -7.00
CA ASP A 384 -21.02 -8.95 -7.48
C ASP A 384 -21.21 -8.32 -8.87
N SER A 385 -21.86 -9.04 -9.80
CA SER A 385 -22.48 -8.39 -10.94
C SER A 385 -23.70 -7.62 -10.41
N PRO A 386 -23.69 -6.27 -10.31
CA PRO A 386 -24.89 -5.58 -9.88
C PRO A 386 -26.03 -5.94 -10.83
N PRO A 387 -27.23 -6.24 -10.32
CA PRO A 387 -28.38 -6.48 -11.17
C PRO A 387 -28.73 -5.17 -11.93
N ILE A 388 -28.49 -5.18 -13.25
CA ILE A 388 -29.34 -4.53 -14.27
C ILE A 388 -29.57 -3.01 -14.10
N SER A 389 -28.57 -2.19 -13.76
CA SER A 389 -28.78 -0.72 -13.71
C SER A 389 -27.74 0.14 -14.42
N HIS A 390 -26.56 -0.39 -14.74
CA HIS A 390 -25.49 0.36 -15.40
C HIS A 390 -25.09 -0.38 -16.67
N SER A 391 -24.93 0.35 -17.78
CA SER A 391 -24.55 -0.22 -19.09
C SER A 391 -23.12 -0.77 -19.12
N ILE A 392 -22.31 -0.46 -18.11
CA ILE A 392 -20.88 -0.78 -18.01
C ILE A 392 -20.61 -1.40 -16.64
N SER A 393 -19.84 -2.50 -16.63
CA SER A 393 -19.37 -3.10 -15.37
C SER A 393 -18.29 -2.23 -14.71
N LEU A 394 -18.16 -2.29 -13.37
CA LEU A 394 -17.10 -1.53 -12.66
C LEU A 394 -15.70 -1.88 -13.20
N ARG A 395 -15.45 -3.16 -13.47
CA ARG A 395 -14.21 -3.63 -14.09
C ARG A 395 -13.95 -2.92 -15.42
N GLU A 396 -14.93 -2.93 -16.31
CA GLU A 396 -14.80 -2.32 -17.63
C GLU A 396 -14.60 -0.81 -17.54
N PHE A 397 -15.35 -0.12 -16.67
CA PHE A 397 -15.17 1.32 -16.44
C PHE A 397 -13.73 1.66 -16.04
N LEU A 398 -13.16 0.95 -15.06
CA LEU A 398 -11.80 1.22 -14.60
C LEU A 398 -10.73 0.87 -15.63
N LEU A 399 -10.94 -0.18 -16.43
CA LEU A 399 -10.06 -0.51 -17.55
C LEU A 399 -10.12 0.54 -18.66
N LEU A 400 -11.29 1.11 -18.95
CA LEU A 400 -11.44 2.21 -19.91
C LEU A 400 -10.72 3.47 -19.42
N GLU A 401 -10.91 3.87 -18.16
CA GLU A 401 -10.21 5.03 -17.56
C GLU A 401 -8.69 4.85 -17.54
N TYR A 402 -8.23 3.64 -17.18
CA TYR A 402 -6.80 3.34 -17.23
C TYR A 402 -6.25 3.36 -18.66
N SER A 403 -6.97 2.76 -19.61
CA SER A 403 -6.58 2.78 -21.03
C SER A 403 -6.52 4.20 -21.59
N ALA A 404 -7.49 5.05 -21.25
CA ALA A 404 -7.51 6.47 -21.63
C ALA A 404 -6.25 7.19 -21.12
N SER A 405 -5.84 6.93 -19.87
CA SER A 405 -4.63 7.51 -19.31
C SER A 405 -3.36 7.07 -20.07
N LEU A 406 -3.29 5.81 -20.50
CA LEU A 406 -2.16 5.27 -21.25
C LEU A 406 -2.13 5.74 -22.72
N MET A 407 -3.29 5.88 -23.35
CA MET A 407 -3.44 6.38 -24.74
C MET A 407 -2.90 7.80 -24.88
N SER A 408 -3.00 8.61 -23.81
CA SER A 408 -2.42 9.96 -23.81
C SER A 408 -0.88 9.97 -23.91
N HIS A 409 -0.21 8.84 -23.62
CA HIS A 409 1.24 8.75 -23.60
C HIS A 409 1.83 8.13 -24.88
N HIS A 410 2.77 8.85 -25.50
CA HIS A 410 3.33 8.55 -26.84
C HIS A 410 3.88 7.13 -27.02
N SER A 411 4.36 6.48 -25.94
CA SER A 411 4.98 5.14 -25.96
C SER A 411 4.14 4.03 -25.33
N LEU A 412 3.04 4.36 -24.62
CA LEU A 412 2.22 3.38 -23.89
C LEU A 412 0.92 3.03 -24.62
N TRP A 413 0.57 3.74 -25.69
CA TRP A 413 -0.65 3.48 -26.47
C TRP A 413 -0.82 2.00 -26.86
N ARG A 414 0.26 1.29 -27.23
CA ARG A 414 0.15 -0.13 -27.62
C ARG A 414 -0.27 -1.01 -26.45
N VAL A 415 0.20 -0.71 -25.24
CA VAL A 415 -0.20 -1.39 -24.01
C VAL A 415 -1.67 -1.08 -23.70
N ALA A 416 -2.11 0.17 -23.95
CA ALA A 416 -3.51 0.56 -23.78
C ALA A 416 -4.47 -0.23 -24.67
N VAL A 417 -4.07 -0.53 -25.91
CA VAL A 417 -4.86 -1.36 -26.84
C VAL A 417 -5.23 -2.70 -26.21
N ASP A 418 -4.26 -3.38 -25.59
CA ASP A 418 -4.48 -4.71 -25.04
C ASP A 418 -5.49 -4.69 -23.88
N TYR A 419 -5.51 -3.62 -23.07
CA TYR A 419 -6.56 -3.42 -22.05
C TYR A 419 -7.93 -3.16 -22.68
N LEU A 420 -8.02 -2.32 -23.71
CA LEU A 420 -9.28 -2.05 -24.42
C LEU A 420 -9.86 -3.31 -25.05
N LEU A 421 -9.01 -4.23 -25.55
CA LEU A 421 -9.47 -5.50 -26.10
C LEU A 421 -10.05 -6.45 -25.05
N GLN A 422 -9.78 -6.22 -23.75
CA GLN A 422 -10.41 -6.95 -22.63
C GLN A 422 -11.72 -6.31 -22.13
N CYS A 423 -12.14 -5.19 -22.71
CA CYS A 423 -13.41 -4.52 -22.39
C CYS A 423 -14.52 -5.04 -23.32
N PRO A 424 -15.57 -5.71 -22.78
CA PRO A 424 -16.54 -6.44 -23.58
C PRO A 424 -17.57 -5.57 -24.33
N VAL A 425 -17.89 -4.37 -23.84
CA VAL A 425 -18.98 -3.54 -24.38
C VAL A 425 -18.43 -2.36 -25.19
N TYR A 426 -17.57 -1.55 -24.59
CA TYR A 426 -17.13 -0.28 -25.19
C TYR A 426 -15.66 -0.27 -25.64
N GLY A 427 -14.89 -1.33 -25.34
CA GLY A 427 -13.47 -1.41 -25.65
C GLY A 427 -13.11 -1.12 -27.10
N ARG A 428 -13.80 -1.79 -28.03
CA ARG A 428 -13.57 -1.62 -29.47
C ARG A 428 -13.91 -0.22 -29.97
N ALA A 429 -15.05 0.34 -29.54
CA ALA A 429 -15.48 1.67 -29.96
C ALA A 429 -14.48 2.76 -29.51
N HIS A 430 -14.02 2.69 -28.26
CA HIS A 430 -12.96 3.60 -27.78
C HIS A 430 -11.65 3.42 -28.54
N LEU A 431 -11.28 2.16 -28.87
CA LEU A 431 -10.07 1.90 -29.63
C LEU A 431 -10.11 2.52 -31.03
N GLU A 432 -11.24 2.41 -31.73
CA GLU A 432 -11.46 3.03 -33.04
C GLU A 432 -11.27 4.56 -32.95
N GLU A 433 -11.90 5.20 -31.96
CA GLU A 433 -11.77 6.64 -31.73
C GLU A 433 -10.33 7.08 -31.40
N TYR A 434 -9.64 6.34 -30.52
CA TYR A 434 -8.26 6.68 -30.15
C TYR A 434 -7.29 6.53 -31.30
N ILE A 435 -7.44 5.49 -32.14
CA ILE A 435 -6.55 5.24 -33.28
C ILE A 435 -6.59 6.40 -34.28
N GLU A 436 -7.77 6.97 -34.55
CA GLU A 436 -7.93 8.12 -35.46
C GLU A 436 -7.14 9.35 -34.99
N HIS A 437 -6.97 9.52 -33.69
CA HIS A 437 -6.34 10.68 -33.07
C HIS A 437 -4.87 10.44 -32.65
N LEU A 438 -4.31 9.26 -32.92
CA LEU A 438 -2.92 8.96 -32.55
C LEU A 438 -1.92 9.83 -33.35
N PRO A 439 -0.97 10.53 -32.68
CA PRO A 439 0.03 11.32 -33.39
C PRO A 439 1.03 10.40 -34.12
N LEU A 440 1.02 10.44 -35.46
CA LEU A 440 1.87 9.62 -36.33
C LEU A 440 3.18 10.34 -36.68
N GLU A 441 4.06 10.48 -35.68
CA GLU A 441 5.32 11.24 -35.81
C GLU A 441 6.41 10.51 -36.62
N THR A 442 6.31 9.18 -36.78
CA THR A 442 7.33 8.36 -37.44
C THR A 442 6.72 7.28 -38.30
N ASP A 443 7.37 6.92 -39.41
CA ASP A 443 6.98 5.80 -40.28
C ASP A 443 6.85 4.48 -39.50
N LYS A 444 7.74 4.27 -38.52
CA LYS A 444 7.69 3.10 -37.64
C LYS A 444 6.40 3.05 -36.83
N LYS A 445 5.93 4.19 -36.32
CA LYS A 445 4.67 4.26 -35.57
C LYS A 445 3.48 4.09 -36.50
N ALA A 446 3.47 4.75 -37.67
CA ALA A 446 2.43 4.57 -38.68
C ALA A 446 2.28 3.11 -39.11
N MET A 447 3.38 2.42 -39.41
CA MET A 447 3.38 1.00 -39.76
C MET A 447 2.85 0.10 -38.64
N LYS A 448 3.13 0.43 -37.37
CA LYS A 448 2.58 -0.31 -36.23
C LYS A 448 1.08 -0.12 -36.07
N VAL A 449 0.57 1.09 -36.34
CA VAL A 449 -0.87 1.39 -36.31
C VAL A 449 -1.58 0.67 -37.46
N LEU A 450 -1.03 0.72 -38.67
CA LEU A 450 -1.61 -0.01 -39.83
C LEU A 450 -1.74 -1.51 -39.57
N ARG A 451 -0.68 -2.16 -39.06
CA ARG A 451 -0.74 -3.58 -38.69
C ARG A 451 -1.79 -3.87 -37.63
N LEU A 452 -1.94 -2.98 -36.64
CA LEU A 452 -2.99 -3.15 -35.63
C LEU A 452 -4.38 -3.11 -36.27
N CYS A 453 -4.64 -2.17 -37.17
CA CYS A 453 -5.92 -2.07 -37.86
C CYS A 453 -6.18 -3.30 -38.73
N GLU A 454 -5.15 -3.83 -39.40
CA GLU A 454 -5.23 -5.09 -40.16
C GLU A 454 -5.56 -6.28 -39.24
N ASP A 455 -4.84 -6.43 -38.13
CA ASP A 455 -5.03 -7.52 -37.15
C ASP A 455 -6.43 -7.51 -36.52
N LEU A 456 -7.02 -6.33 -36.34
CA LEU A 456 -8.35 -6.14 -35.71
C LEU A 456 -9.50 -5.99 -36.71
N GLU A 457 -9.23 -6.15 -38.01
CA GLU A 457 -10.20 -5.98 -39.09
C GLU A 457 -10.93 -4.62 -39.03
N MET A 458 -10.19 -3.56 -38.68
CA MET A 458 -10.68 -2.19 -38.66
C MET A 458 -10.58 -1.60 -40.06
N LEU A 459 -11.56 -1.93 -40.90
CA LEU A 459 -11.70 -1.35 -42.23
C LEU A 459 -12.23 0.09 -42.13
N ALA A 460 -11.72 0.98 -42.97
CA ALA A 460 -12.19 2.35 -43.07
C ALA A 460 -13.71 2.36 -43.34
N GLN A 461 -14.46 3.09 -42.51
CA GLN A 461 -15.89 3.35 -42.75
C GLN A 461 -16.11 4.27 -43.95
#